data_AF-A0A850XN83-F1
#
_entry.id   AF-A0A850XN83-F1
#
_cell.length_a   1.000
_cell.length_b   1.000
_cell.length_c   1.000
_cell.angle_alpha   90.00
_cell.angle_beta   90.00
_cell.angle_gamma   90.00
#
_symmetry.space_group_name_H-M   'P 1'
#
loop_
_entity.id
_entity.type
_entity.pdbx_description
1 polymer ?
#
loop_
_entity_poly.entity_id
_entity_poly.type
_entity_poly.pdbx_seq_one_letter_code
_entity_poly.pdbx_strand_id
1 'polypeptide(L)'
;QNWNDQDHQAFVLSHLSDLLELLLEPEQLSASSHPTHSSSVSYEAVCALSFLIEGTVSKSRTVRPLHELALWQPCHAQNGFSEASQAFSFPKLESWLRAQLTANPFGMTACLKTGKKLAWAQQVEGTTKRAKIACSTRVVPEVSPLVIMSQVYKQTLAKSSDTLVGAHVRIHRCNESFIYLLSPLRSVTIEKCCNSTFVLGPVQASVHVQSCDNVRVIVVCHRLCLSSTTGCTFYILTPTEPVILSGNQAVSLAPFHTHYPLLEDHMAQVGLATLPNYWDSPVLLCKESEDTSVFRLLPPSDFYTFVIPFEMEGDTTETPGGLPHAYQKVLSQREEKIQSWQRTVKDAGLTR
;
A
#
# COMPACT_ATOMS: atom_id res chain seq x y z
N GLN A 1 -6.92 10.80 -6.31
CA GLN A 1 -7.47 10.04 -7.46
C GLN A 1 -6.38 9.36 -8.31
N ASN A 2 -5.09 9.64 -8.11
CA ASN A 2 -4.00 9.09 -8.93
C ASN A 2 -3.38 7.87 -8.27
N TRP A 3 -3.88 6.66 -8.51
CA TRP A 3 -3.16 5.45 -8.11
C TRP A 3 -3.12 4.38 -9.21
N ASN A 4 -3.73 4.63 -10.36
CA ASN A 4 -3.60 3.77 -11.54
C ASN A 4 -2.39 4.25 -12.37
N ASP A 5 -1.57 3.35 -12.92
CA ASP A 5 -0.38 3.78 -13.68
C ASP A 5 -0.75 4.63 -14.90
N GLN A 6 -1.93 4.38 -15.48
CA GLN A 6 -2.46 5.17 -16.58
C GLN A 6 -2.84 6.58 -16.14
N ASP A 7 -3.46 6.71 -14.97
CA ASP A 7 -3.83 8.01 -14.40
C ASP A 7 -2.58 8.79 -13.98
N HIS A 8 -1.54 8.10 -13.48
CA HIS A 8 -0.22 8.69 -13.21
C HIS A 8 0.43 9.23 -14.48
N GLN A 9 0.51 8.42 -15.54
CA GLN A 9 1.09 8.86 -16.80
C GLN A 9 0.30 10.05 -17.37
N ALA A 10 -1.04 9.97 -17.36
CA ALA A 10 -1.90 11.05 -17.82
C ALA A 10 -1.69 12.33 -17.02
N PHE A 11 -1.60 12.23 -15.69
CA PHE A 11 -1.35 13.36 -14.80
C PHE A 11 0.00 14.02 -15.07
N VAL A 12 1.08 13.24 -15.19
CA VAL A 12 2.41 13.79 -15.51
C VAL A 12 2.40 14.45 -16.89
N LEU A 13 1.78 13.83 -17.90
CA LEU A 13 1.69 14.40 -19.24
C LEU A 13 0.85 15.68 -19.31
N SER A 14 -0.22 15.78 -18.52
CA SER A 14 -1.10 16.95 -18.51
C SER A 14 -0.50 18.13 -17.76
N HIS A 15 0.37 17.89 -16.77
CA HIS A 15 0.99 18.94 -15.94
C HIS A 15 2.50 19.07 -16.18
N LEU A 16 3.06 18.47 -17.24
CA LEU A 16 4.50 18.47 -17.49
C LEU A 16 5.04 19.90 -17.65
N SER A 17 4.31 20.74 -18.38
CA SER A 17 4.69 22.14 -18.60
C SER A 17 4.73 22.90 -17.28
N ASP A 18 3.71 22.75 -16.43
CA ASP A 18 3.64 23.36 -15.09
C ASP A 18 4.78 22.86 -14.19
N LEU A 19 5.10 21.56 -14.23
CA LEU A 19 6.20 20.98 -13.46
C LEU A 19 7.56 21.54 -13.88
N LEU A 20 7.79 21.72 -15.18
CA LEU A 20 9.02 22.32 -15.68
C LEU A 20 9.09 23.82 -15.38
N GLU A 21 7.95 24.52 -15.41
CA GLU A 21 7.85 25.94 -15.07
C GLU A 21 8.22 26.20 -13.60
N LEU A 22 7.79 25.32 -12.69
CA LEU A 22 8.18 25.37 -11.28
C LEU A 22 9.69 25.20 -11.03
N LEU A 23 10.44 24.71 -12.03
CA LEU A 23 11.88 24.51 -11.97
C LEU A 23 12.67 25.61 -12.68
N LEU A 24 12.01 26.59 -13.28
CA LEU A 24 12.67 27.74 -13.88
C LEU A 24 13.09 28.74 -12.80
N GLU A 25 14.19 29.44 -13.06
CA GLU A 25 14.59 30.56 -12.22
C GLU A 25 13.56 31.69 -12.30
N PRO A 26 13.24 32.39 -11.19
CA PRO A 26 12.20 33.42 -11.16
C PRO A 26 12.38 34.54 -12.19
N GLU A 27 13.63 34.80 -12.59
CA GLU A 27 14.03 35.82 -13.55
C GLU A 27 13.67 35.47 -15.01
N GLN A 28 13.39 34.19 -15.29
CA GLN A 28 13.01 33.71 -16.62
C GLN A 28 11.50 33.74 -16.87
N LEU A 29 10.72 34.01 -15.82
CA LEU A 29 9.27 34.13 -15.91
C LEU A 29 8.88 35.53 -16.40
N SER A 30 8.01 35.58 -17.41
CA SER A 30 7.42 36.85 -17.86
C SER A 30 6.56 37.49 -16.77
N ALA A 31 6.18 38.77 -16.94
CA ALA A 31 5.28 39.47 -16.01
C ALA A 31 3.91 38.78 -15.83
N SER A 32 3.54 37.85 -16.71
CA SER A 32 2.35 37.01 -16.63
C SER A 32 2.61 35.60 -16.08
N SER A 33 3.80 35.31 -15.52
CA SER A 33 4.22 33.99 -15.03
C SER A 33 4.03 32.89 -16.08
N HIS A 34 4.61 33.11 -17.26
CA HIS A 34 4.69 32.11 -18.32
C HIS A 34 6.10 32.05 -18.92
N PRO A 35 6.58 30.86 -19.33
CA PRO A 35 7.87 30.69 -19.97
C PRO A 35 7.89 31.34 -21.35
N THR A 36 8.99 32.02 -21.66
CA THR A 36 9.27 32.54 -23.00
C THR A 36 9.96 31.49 -23.87
N HIS A 37 9.95 31.64 -25.20
CA HIS A 37 10.70 30.77 -26.13
C HIS A 37 12.22 30.72 -25.86
N SER A 38 12.75 31.67 -25.09
CA SER A 38 14.16 31.75 -24.65
C SER A 38 14.43 31.08 -23.29
N SER A 39 13.42 30.56 -22.61
CA SER A 39 13.60 29.95 -21.28
C SER A 39 14.45 28.68 -21.37
N SER A 40 15.30 28.49 -20.36
CA SER A 40 16.23 27.38 -20.30
C SER A 40 16.14 26.68 -18.95
N VAL A 41 16.01 25.37 -18.97
CA VAL A 41 16.02 24.55 -17.75
C VAL A 41 17.48 24.18 -17.44
N SER A 42 17.94 24.49 -16.22
CA SER A 42 19.30 24.18 -15.79
C SER A 42 19.52 22.67 -15.66
N TYR A 43 20.79 22.25 -15.65
CA TYR A 43 21.14 20.86 -15.38
C TYR A 43 20.67 20.40 -14.00
N GLU A 44 20.78 21.26 -12.98
CA GLU A 44 20.33 21.00 -11.61
C GLU A 44 18.82 20.76 -11.54
N ALA A 45 18.03 21.54 -12.29
CA ALA A 45 16.59 21.32 -12.41
C ALA A 45 16.26 19.95 -13.03
N VAL A 46 16.98 19.53 -14.07
CA VAL A 46 16.81 18.19 -14.66
C VAL A 46 17.28 17.08 -13.70
N CYS A 47 18.30 17.32 -12.89
CA CYS A 47 18.70 16.42 -11.80
C CYS A 47 17.58 16.26 -10.77
N ALA A 48 16.94 17.35 -10.36
CA ALA A 48 15.79 17.30 -9.47
C ALA A 48 14.61 16.53 -10.10
N LEU A 49 14.34 16.73 -11.39
CA LEU A 49 13.30 16.00 -12.12
C LEU A 49 13.59 14.49 -12.22
N SER A 50 14.85 14.08 -12.06
CA SER A 50 15.23 12.66 -12.04
C SER A 50 14.68 11.89 -10.84
N PHE A 51 14.21 12.60 -9.80
CA PHE A 51 13.45 11.98 -8.71
C PHE A 51 12.08 11.44 -9.17
N LEU A 52 11.47 12.09 -10.17
CA LEU A 52 10.15 11.73 -10.68
C LEU A 52 10.22 10.86 -11.94
N ILE A 53 11.26 11.06 -12.77
CA ILE A 53 11.38 10.45 -14.09
C ILE A 53 12.71 9.71 -14.20
N GLU A 54 12.62 8.45 -14.57
CA GLU A 54 13.74 7.60 -14.94
C GLU A 54 13.44 6.93 -16.28
N GLY A 55 14.48 6.42 -16.95
CA GLY A 55 14.30 5.81 -18.25
C GLY A 55 15.40 4.81 -18.60
N THR A 56 15.36 4.32 -19.83
CA THR A 56 16.38 3.41 -20.36
C THR A 56 16.71 3.77 -21.79
N VAL A 57 17.98 3.59 -22.14
CA VAL A 57 18.45 3.66 -23.53
C VAL A 57 18.26 2.29 -24.20
N SER A 58 17.88 2.29 -25.49
CA SER A 58 17.93 1.13 -26.39
C SER A 58 17.18 -0.14 -25.94
N LYS A 59 16.09 0.01 -25.16
CA LYS A 59 15.36 -1.12 -24.54
C LYS A 59 16.24 -1.99 -23.63
N SER A 60 17.37 -1.45 -23.18
CA SER A 60 18.20 -2.11 -22.18
C SER A 60 17.40 -2.28 -20.89
N ARG A 61 17.69 -3.31 -20.09
CA ARG A 61 17.02 -3.51 -18.79
C ARG A 61 17.54 -2.57 -17.69
N THR A 62 18.52 -1.73 -18.03
CA THR A 62 19.16 -0.82 -17.08
C THR A 62 18.42 0.49 -17.04
N VAL A 63 17.76 0.76 -15.91
CA VAL A 63 17.13 2.06 -15.65
C VAL A 63 18.21 3.04 -15.22
N ARG A 64 18.13 4.27 -15.72
CA ARG A 64 19.03 5.39 -15.40
C ARG A 64 18.22 6.63 -15.06
N PRO A 65 18.75 7.51 -14.21
CA PRO A 65 18.10 8.77 -13.89
C PRO A 65 18.03 9.68 -15.12
N LEU A 66 17.02 10.56 -15.17
CA LEU A 66 16.76 11.41 -16.33
C LEU A 66 17.96 12.28 -16.74
N HIS A 67 18.67 12.88 -15.78
CA HIS A 67 19.79 13.78 -16.09
C HIS A 67 20.93 13.08 -16.85
N GLU A 68 21.23 11.82 -16.53
CA GLU A 68 22.21 11.02 -17.29
C GLU A 68 21.73 10.75 -18.72
N LEU A 69 20.43 10.47 -18.89
CA LEU A 69 19.82 10.23 -20.19
C LEU A 69 19.78 11.51 -21.04
N ALA A 70 19.51 12.65 -20.41
CA ALA A 70 19.45 13.94 -21.07
C ALA A 70 20.81 14.39 -21.59
N LEU A 71 21.91 13.99 -20.92
CA LEU A 71 23.28 14.23 -21.38
C LEU A 71 23.74 13.25 -22.47
N TRP A 72 22.95 12.25 -22.84
CA TRP A 72 23.33 11.32 -23.89
C TRP A 72 23.30 12.00 -25.27
N GLN A 73 24.46 12.06 -25.95
CA GLN A 73 24.64 12.83 -27.20
C GLN A 73 23.54 12.64 -28.27
N PRO A 74 23.02 11.43 -28.54
CA PRO A 74 21.93 11.25 -29.51
C PRO A 74 20.64 12.02 -29.19
N CYS A 75 20.44 12.41 -27.93
CA CYS A 75 19.26 13.13 -27.46
C CYS A 75 19.42 14.66 -27.51
N HIS A 76 20.64 15.20 -27.61
CA HIS A 76 20.91 16.65 -27.52
C HIS A 76 20.13 17.48 -28.53
N ALA A 77 20.01 17.00 -29.77
CA ALA A 77 19.25 17.70 -30.81
C ALA A 77 17.75 17.80 -30.47
N GLN A 78 17.21 16.80 -29.76
CA GLN A 78 15.80 16.69 -29.42
C GLN A 78 15.46 17.43 -28.13
N ASN A 79 16.30 17.31 -27.09
CA ASN A 79 16.08 17.96 -25.81
C ASN A 79 16.63 19.39 -25.73
N GLY A 80 17.43 19.82 -26.71
CA GLY A 80 17.96 21.17 -26.80
C GLY A 80 19.06 21.48 -25.79
N PHE A 81 19.86 20.49 -25.40
CA PHE A 81 21.03 20.69 -24.54
C PHE A 81 22.09 21.56 -25.21
N SER A 82 22.67 22.47 -24.44
CA SER A 82 23.77 23.36 -24.83
C SER A 82 24.95 23.17 -23.88
N GLU A 83 26.08 22.70 -24.41
CA GLU A 83 27.32 22.50 -23.64
C GLU A 83 27.86 23.81 -23.04
N ALA A 84 27.67 24.94 -23.75
CA ALA A 84 28.17 26.25 -23.32
C ALA A 84 27.45 26.80 -22.09
N SER A 85 26.15 26.51 -21.95
CA SER A 85 25.31 27.01 -20.86
C SER A 85 24.96 25.94 -19.83
N GLN A 86 25.34 24.67 -20.06
CA GLN A 86 24.93 23.51 -19.24
C GLN A 86 23.43 23.50 -18.96
N ALA A 87 22.64 23.82 -19.99
CA ALA A 87 21.20 24.00 -19.87
C ALA A 87 20.46 23.46 -21.09
N PHE A 88 19.17 23.23 -20.91
CA PHE A 88 18.27 22.67 -21.90
C PHE A 88 17.26 23.73 -22.34
N SER A 89 17.01 23.83 -23.63
CA SER A 89 15.92 24.68 -24.14
C SER A 89 14.57 24.14 -23.63
N PHE A 90 13.81 24.96 -22.89
CA PHE A 90 12.53 24.58 -22.31
C PHE A 90 11.57 23.89 -23.32
N PRO A 91 11.22 24.51 -24.47
CA PRO A 91 10.27 23.90 -25.40
C PRO A 91 10.77 22.58 -26.02
N LYS A 92 12.08 22.44 -26.19
CA LYS A 92 12.69 21.21 -26.72
C LYS A 92 12.69 20.10 -25.66
N LEU A 93 13.08 20.42 -24.42
CA LEU A 93 13.07 19.48 -23.30
C LEU A 93 11.66 18.96 -23.03
N GLU A 94 10.67 19.86 -22.96
CA GLU A 94 9.26 19.50 -22.77
C GLU A 94 8.76 18.58 -23.89
N SER A 95 8.99 18.95 -25.15
CA SER A 95 8.59 18.16 -26.31
C SER A 95 9.24 16.77 -26.30
N TRP A 96 10.54 16.71 -25.99
CA TRP A 96 11.27 15.45 -25.89
C TRP A 96 10.73 14.56 -24.77
N LEU A 97 10.56 15.08 -23.56
CA LEU A 97 9.99 14.33 -22.44
C LEU A 97 8.58 13.82 -22.77
N ARG A 98 7.73 14.66 -23.35
CA ARG A 98 6.37 14.28 -23.75
C ARG A 98 6.35 13.16 -24.79
N ALA A 99 7.32 13.16 -25.71
CA ALA A 99 7.48 12.12 -26.73
C ALA A 99 8.04 10.80 -26.16
N GLN A 100 8.87 10.85 -25.12
CA GLN A 100 9.53 9.67 -24.54
C GLN A 100 8.79 9.07 -23.34
N LEU A 101 7.91 9.81 -22.67
CA LEU A 101 7.17 9.34 -21.51
C LEU A 101 6.21 8.19 -21.87
N THR A 102 6.51 7.00 -21.37
CA THR A 102 5.68 5.80 -21.53
C THR A 102 4.98 5.40 -20.24
N ALA A 103 4.01 4.49 -20.33
CA ALA A 103 3.42 3.84 -19.15
C ALA A 103 4.51 3.12 -18.33
N ASN A 104 4.38 3.13 -17.01
CA ASN A 104 5.34 2.49 -16.11
C ASN A 104 5.46 0.98 -16.42
N PRO A 105 6.63 0.50 -16.90
CA PRO A 105 6.84 -0.92 -17.22
C PRO A 105 6.93 -1.82 -15.97
N PHE A 106 7.00 -1.22 -14.77
CA PHE A 106 7.00 -1.91 -13.48
C PHE A 106 5.69 -1.70 -12.70
N GLY A 107 4.75 -0.95 -13.29
CA GLY A 107 3.45 -0.68 -12.72
C GLY A 107 2.51 -1.87 -12.77
N MET A 108 1.30 -1.68 -12.25
CA MET A 108 0.24 -2.67 -12.30
C MET A 108 -0.10 -3.20 -13.68
N THR A 109 -0.21 -2.30 -14.66
CA THR A 109 -0.64 -2.65 -16.02
C THR A 109 0.36 -3.59 -16.67
N ALA A 110 1.66 -3.31 -16.48
CA ALA A 110 2.72 -4.17 -16.97
C ALA A 110 2.79 -5.49 -16.19
N CYS A 111 2.62 -5.46 -14.85
CA CYS A 111 2.59 -6.66 -14.02
C CYS A 111 1.44 -7.61 -14.40
N LEU A 112 0.23 -7.11 -14.64
CA LEU A 112 -0.90 -7.94 -15.07
C LEU A 112 -0.75 -8.50 -16.49
N LYS A 113 -0.10 -7.76 -17.40
CA LYS A 113 0.08 -8.16 -18.81
C LYS A 113 1.26 -9.11 -19.01
N THR A 114 2.40 -8.80 -18.40
CA THR A 114 3.71 -9.44 -18.67
C THR A 114 4.33 -10.10 -17.43
N GLY A 115 3.78 -9.86 -16.24
CA GLY A 115 4.28 -10.45 -14.99
C GLY A 115 4.02 -11.94 -14.89
N LYS A 116 4.73 -12.57 -13.93
CA LYS A 116 4.57 -14.00 -13.65
C LYS A 116 3.24 -14.22 -12.95
N LYS A 117 2.32 -14.93 -13.61
CA LYS A 117 1.06 -15.36 -13.00
C LYS A 117 1.34 -16.36 -11.90
N LEU A 118 0.87 -16.07 -10.70
CA LEU A 118 1.03 -16.97 -9.55
C LEU A 118 -0.18 -17.90 -9.47
N ALA A 119 0.11 -19.19 -9.37
CA ALA A 119 -0.88 -20.23 -9.14
C ALA A 119 -1.09 -20.38 -7.62
N TRP A 120 -1.83 -19.47 -6.99
CA TRP A 120 -2.25 -19.69 -5.61
C TRP A 120 -3.56 -20.47 -5.67
N ALA A 121 -3.44 -21.80 -5.63
CA ALA A 121 -4.56 -22.69 -5.42
C ALA A 121 -4.83 -22.78 -3.92
N GLN A 122 -6.10 -22.70 -3.52
CA GLN A 122 -6.53 -23.25 -2.26
C GLN A 122 -7.61 -24.28 -2.57
N GLN A 123 -7.49 -25.47 -1.97
CA GLN A 123 -8.40 -26.58 -2.15
C GLN A 123 -9.80 -26.19 -1.67
N VAL A 124 -10.71 -26.02 -2.62
CA VAL A 124 -12.15 -26.14 -2.38
C VAL A 124 -12.67 -26.96 -3.56
N GLU A 125 -13.27 -28.12 -3.27
CA GLU A 125 -13.94 -28.93 -4.27
C GLU A 125 -14.96 -28.07 -5.04
N GLY A 126 -14.69 -27.85 -6.33
CA GLY A 126 -15.55 -27.06 -7.20
C GLY A 126 -14.79 -26.27 -8.25
N THR A 127 -15.49 -25.94 -9.34
CA THR A 127 -15.02 -25.11 -10.46
C THR A 127 -14.92 -23.64 -10.06
N THR A 128 -14.05 -23.32 -9.09
CA THR A 128 -13.84 -21.92 -8.69
C THR A 128 -12.96 -21.19 -9.69
N LYS A 129 -13.38 -19.98 -10.10
CA LYS A 129 -12.59 -19.10 -10.97
C LYS A 129 -11.27 -18.78 -10.27
N ARG A 130 -10.15 -19.07 -10.93
CA ARG A 130 -8.80 -18.85 -10.39
C ARG A 130 -8.58 -17.37 -10.05
N ALA A 131 -8.11 -17.09 -8.83
CA ALA A 131 -7.70 -15.76 -8.41
C ALA A 131 -6.67 -15.16 -9.39
N LYS A 132 -6.83 -13.89 -9.77
CA LYS A 132 -5.89 -13.20 -10.68
C LYS A 132 -4.76 -12.61 -9.85
N ILE A 133 -3.69 -13.39 -9.71
CA ILE A 133 -2.50 -12.99 -8.97
C ILE A 133 -1.31 -12.92 -9.92
N ALA A 134 -0.65 -11.78 -9.93
CA ALA A 134 0.54 -11.54 -10.75
C ALA A 134 1.65 -10.94 -9.89
N CYS A 135 2.89 -11.32 -10.19
CA CYS A 135 4.06 -10.69 -9.62
C CYS A 135 4.87 -10.05 -10.74
N SER A 136 5.40 -8.85 -10.49
CA SER A 136 6.32 -8.21 -11.43
C SER A 136 7.54 -9.09 -11.60
N THR A 137 8.05 -9.18 -12.82
CA THR A 137 9.37 -9.74 -13.06
C THR A 137 10.38 -8.81 -12.39
N ARG A 138 11.24 -9.34 -11.50
CA ARG A 138 12.38 -8.57 -10.98
C ARG A 138 13.33 -8.30 -12.14
N VAL A 139 13.22 -7.13 -12.75
CA VAL A 139 14.07 -6.71 -13.88
C VAL A 139 15.25 -5.86 -13.39
N VAL A 140 15.13 -5.21 -12.21
CA VAL A 140 16.16 -4.39 -11.58
C VAL A 140 16.39 -4.87 -10.13
N PRO A 141 17.65 -5.11 -9.69
CA PRO A 141 17.95 -5.64 -8.36
C PRO A 141 17.46 -4.78 -7.18
N GLU A 142 17.35 -3.47 -7.38
CA GLU A 142 17.05 -2.51 -6.30
C GLU A 142 15.54 -2.24 -6.10
N VAL A 143 14.67 -2.76 -6.98
CA VAL A 143 13.23 -2.51 -6.89
C VAL A 143 12.53 -3.66 -6.19
N SER A 144 11.90 -3.35 -5.06
CA SER A 144 11.05 -4.27 -4.30
C SER A 144 9.96 -4.89 -5.20
N PRO A 145 9.72 -6.21 -5.12
CA PRO A 145 8.79 -6.89 -6.01
C PRO A 145 7.35 -6.38 -5.82
N LEU A 146 6.60 -6.22 -6.91
CA LEU A 146 5.18 -5.86 -6.88
C LEU A 146 4.34 -7.12 -7.02
N VAL A 147 3.45 -7.39 -6.06
CA VAL A 147 2.48 -8.49 -6.09
C VAL A 147 1.08 -7.90 -6.16
N ILE A 148 0.32 -8.30 -7.17
CA ILE A 148 -1.04 -7.81 -7.40
C ILE A 148 -2.01 -8.96 -7.25
N MET A 149 -3.03 -8.75 -6.43
CA MET A 149 -4.14 -9.66 -6.23
C MET A 149 -5.40 -8.93 -6.65
N SER A 150 -6.05 -9.38 -7.72
CA SER A 150 -7.26 -8.72 -8.21
C SER A 150 -8.40 -9.69 -8.45
N GLN A 151 -9.63 -9.20 -8.23
CA GLN A 151 -10.86 -9.94 -8.54
C GLN A 151 -10.95 -11.30 -7.84
N VAL A 152 -10.44 -11.38 -6.61
CA VAL A 152 -10.67 -12.53 -5.73
C VAL A 152 -12.11 -12.44 -5.24
N TYR A 153 -12.89 -13.50 -5.44
CA TYR A 153 -14.31 -13.52 -5.12
C TYR A 153 -14.69 -14.82 -4.43
N LYS A 154 -15.35 -14.73 -3.26
CA LYS A 154 -15.81 -15.90 -2.49
C LYS A 154 -14.71 -16.93 -2.24
N GLN A 155 -13.51 -16.44 -1.95
CA GLN A 155 -12.32 -17.27 -1.78
C GLN A 155 -11.59 -16.92 -0.49
N THR A 156 -11.07 -17.95 0.15
CA THR A 156 -10.04 -17.82 1.17
C THR A 156 -8.69 -18.06 0.50
N LEU A 157 -7.76 -17.13 0.67
CA LEU A 157 -6.39 -17.22 0.18
C LEU A 157 -5.45 -17.05 1.36
N ALA A 158 -4.60 -18.03 1.61
CA ALA A 158 -3.54 -17.91 2.60
C ALA A 158 -2.17 -18.14 1.98
N LYS A 159 -1.25 -17.22 2.23
CA LYS A 159 0.11 -17.32 1.73
C LYS A 159 1.13 -16.79 2.72
N SER A 160 2.13 -17.63 2.99
CA SER A 160 3.43 -17.24 3.52
C SER A 160 4.49 -17.72 2.52
N SER A 161 5.35 -16.83 2.04
CA SER A 161 6.36 -17.17 1.02
C SER A 161 7.37 -16.05 0.81
N ASP A 162 8.61 -16.42 0.45
CA ASP A 162 9.69 -15.51 0.03
C ASP A 162 9.30 -14.55 -1.10
N THR A 163 8.30 -14.87 -1.91
CA THR A 163 7.80 -13.95 -2.95
C THR A 163 7.16 -12.68 -2.38
N LEU A 164 6.66 -12.75 -1.15
CA LEU A 164 6.00 -11.65 -0.44
C LEU A 164 6.96 -10.87 0.46
N VAL A 165 8.08 -11.47 0.84
CA VAL A 165 9.09 -10.83 1.69
C VAL A 165 9.59 -9.56 1.01
N GLY A 166 9.37 -8.41 1.66
CA GLY A 166 9.73 -7.09 1.15
C GLY A 166 8.94 -6.64 -0.08
N ALA A 167 7.83 -7.30 -0.42
CA ALA A 167 7.03 -6.95 -1.58
C ALA A 167 6.11 -5.73 -1.33
N HIS A 168 5.87 -4.96 -2.39
CA HIS A 168 4.73 -4.06 -2.47
C HIS A 168 3.52 -4.89 -2.90
N VAL A 169 2.49 -4.97 -2.05
CA VAL A 169 1.29 -5.74 -2.34
C VAL A 169 0.15 -4.81 -2.70
N ARG A 170 -0.55 -5.09 -3.80
CA ARG A 170 -1.78 -4.39 -4.17
C ARG A 170 -2.95 -5.35 -4.31
N ILE A 171 -3.96 -5.13 -3.50
CA ILE A 171 -5.20 -5.89 -3.46
C ILE A 171 -6.29 -5.01 -4.06
N HIS A 172 -6.91 -5.45 -5.15
CA HIS A 172 -7.80 -4.60 -5.93
C HIS A 172 -9.05 -5.33 -6.43
N ARG A 173 -10.24 -4.78 -6.15
CA ARG A 173 -11.54 -5.36 -6.56
C ARG A 173 -11.78 -6.78 -6.01
N CYS A 174 -11.38 -7.05 -4.78
CA CYS A 174 -11.71 -8.31 -4.11
C CYS A 174 -13.03 -8.18 -3.35
N ASN A 175 -13.85 -9.23 -3.36
CA ASN A 175 -15.19 -9.21 -2.76
C ASN A 175 -15.50 -10.54 -2.04
N GLU A 176 -16.17 -10.48 -0.89
CA GLU A 176 -16.61 -11.65 -0.12
C GLU A 176 -15.47 -12.66 0.12
N SER A 177 -14.25 -12.16 0.40
CA SER A 177 -13.04 -12.98 0.44
C SER A 177 -12.22 -12.79 1.71
N PHE A 178 -11.53 -13.83 2.13
CA PHE A 178 -10.56 -13.81 3.24
C PHE A 178 -9.15 -13.94 2.67
N ILE A 179 -8.28 -12.96 2.90
CA ILE A 179 -6.92 -12.98 2.37
C ILE A 179 -5.93 -12.85 3.52
N TYR A 180 -5.09 -13.86 3.69
CA TYR A 180 -4.03 -13.95 4.69
C TYR A 180 -2.67 -13.88 4.00
N LEU A 181 -1.90 -12.82 4.26
CA LEU A 181 -0.56 -12.60 3.74
C LEU A 181 0.41 -12.57 4.91
N LEU A 182 0.80 -13.74 5.41
CA LEU A 182 1.56 -13.92 6.65
C LEU A 182 3.07 -13.90 6.37
N SER A 183 3.54 -12.78 5.83
CA SER A 183 4.96 -12.52 5.49
C SER A 183 5.28 -11.05 5.76
N PRO A 184 6.55 -10.68 5.99
CA PRO A 184 6.95 -9.29 6.15
C PRO A 184 6.82 -8.54 4.81
N LEU A 185 5.99 -7.51 4.77
CA LEU A 185 5.66 -6.77 3.55
C LEU A 185 6.33 -5.39 3.56
N ARG A 186 6.64 -4.85 2.37
CA ARG A 186 7.17 -3.47 2.27
C ARG A 186 6.05 -2.44 2.39
N SER A 187 5.00 -2.59 1.58
CA SER A 187 3.80 -1.75 1.66
C SER A 187 2.58 -2.51 1.15
N VAL A 188 1.39 -2.09 1.56
CA VAL A 188 0.13 -2.70 1.10
C VAL A 188 -0.86 -1.63 0.65
N THR A 189 -1.50 -1.84 -0.48
CA THR A 189 -2.60 -1.00 -0.98
C THR A 189 -3.84 -1.85 -1.19
N ILE A 190 -4.93 -1.53 -0.51
CA ILE A 190 -6.23 -2.21 -0.63
C ILE A 190 -7.20 -1.24 -1.26
N GLU A 191 -7.72 -1.57 -2.44
CA GLU A 191 -8.55 -0.66 -3.22
C GLU A 191 -9.81 -1.35 -3.77
N LYS A 192 -10.96 -0.67 -3.72
CA LYS A 192 -12.22 -1.14 -4.36
C LYS A 192 -12.65 -2.53 -3.88
N CYS A 193 -12.35 -2.87 -2.63
CA CYS A 193 -12.70 -4.16 -2.05
C CYS A 193 -13.95 -4.06 -1.18
N CYS A 194 -14.76 -5.12 -1.13
CA CYS A 194 -15.99 -5.13 -0.33
C CYS A 194 -16.21 -6.45 0.42
N ASN A 195 -16.84 -6.39 1.60
CA ASN A 195 -17.22 -7.57 2.40
C ASN A 195 -16.06 -8.56 2.62
N SER A 196 -14.85 -8.05 2.85
CA SER A 196 -13.62 -8.86 2.83
C SER A 196 -12.82 -8.67 4.11
N THR A 197 -12.10 -9.72 4.51
CA THR A 197 -11.15 -9.66 5.64
C THR A 197 -9.72 -9.86 5.13
N PHE A 198 -8.85 -8.92 5.49
CA PHE A 198 -7.43 -8.92 5.15
C PHE A 198 -6.61 -9.08 6.42
N VAL A 199 -5.85 -10.15 6.51
CA VAL A 199 -4.92 -10.42 7.60
C VAL A 199 -3.51 -10.36 7.04
N LEU A 200 -2.74 -9.38 7.50
CA LEU A 200 -1.45 -9.04 6.92
C LEU A 200 -0.35 -9.27 7.96
N GLY A 201 0.78 -9.77 7.51
CA GLY A 201 2.02 -9.71 8.27
C GLY A 201 2.51 -8.25 8.42
N PRO A 202 3.57 -8.05 9.22
CA PRO A 202 4.15 -6.73 9.48
C PRO A 202 4.49 -5.97 8.20
N VAL A 203 4.04 -4.71 8.11
CA VAL A 203 4.21 -3.84 6.95
C VAL A 203 5.17 -2.71 7.25
N GLN A 204 6.35 -2.75 6.64
CA GLN A 204 7.47 -1.85 6.93
C GLN A 204 7.15 -0.36 6.71
N ALA A 205 6.46 0.00 5.62
CA ALA A 205 6.33 1.41 5.22
C ALA A 205 4.94 1.99 5.44
N SER A 206 3.92 1.41 4.81
CA SER A 206 2.56 1.93 4.89
C SER A 206 1.51 0.94 4.39
N VAL A 207 0.33 1.01 4.99
CA VAL A 207 -0.91 0.40 4.52
C VAL A 207 -1.86 1.52 4.07
N HIS A 208 -2.28 1.48 2.82
CA HIS A 208 -3.25 2.42 2.25
C HIS A 208 -4.55 1.69 1.92
N VAL A 209 -5.67 2.16 2.43
CA VAL A 209 -6.99 1.57 2.18
C VAL A 209 -7.91 2.61 1.57
N GLN A 210 -8.46 2.29 0.40
CA GLN A 210 -9.19 3.26 -0.41
C GLN A 210 -10.43 2.67 -1.09
N SER A 211 -11.53 3.41 -1.08
CA SER A 211 -12.76 3.04 -1.81
C SER A 211 -13.23 1.64 -1.43
N CYS A 212 -13.19 1.31 -0.14
CA CYS A 212 -13.54 0.00 0.42
C CYS A 212 -14.83 0.07 1.23
N ASP A 213 -15.62 -1.01 1.19
CA ASP A 213 -16.90 -1.09 1.88
C ASP A 213 -17.02 -2.36 2.71
N ASN A 214 -17.36 -2.23 3.99
CA ASN A 214 -17.49 -3.34 4.93
C ASN A 214 -16.27 -4.29 4.92
N VAL A 215 -15.07 -3.71 5.03
CA VAL A 215 -13.80 -4.45 5.04
C VAL A 215 -13.22 -4.50 6.46
N ARG A 216 -12.63 -5.64 6.81
CA ARG A 216 -11.82 -5.80 8.02
C ARG A 216 -10.34 -5.92 7.66
N VAL A 217 -9.49 -5.12 8.28
CA VAL A 217 -8.03 -5.21 8.10
C VAL A 217 -7.37 -5.45 9.46
N ILE A 218 -6.54 -6.49 9.54
CA ILE A 218 -5.78 -6.86 10.74
C ILE A 218 -4.30 -6.79 10.37
N VAL A 219 -3.57 -5.83 10.93
CA VAL A 219 -2.20 -5.54 10.48
C VAL A 219 -1.34 -4.84 11.53
N VAL A 220 -0.06 -5.20 11.56
CA VAL A 220 1.01 -4.40 12.20
C VAL A 220 1.66 -3.57 11.08
N CYS A 221 1.73 -2.25 11.22
CA CYS A 221 2.30 -1.40 10.16
C CYS A 221 2.97 -0.15 10.70
N HIS A 222 3.89 0.43 9.94
CA HIS A 222 4.50 1.70 10.31
C HIS A 222 3.54 2.89 10.16
N ARG A 223 2.73 2.92 9.10
CA ARG A 223 1.72 3.97 8.84
C ARG A 223 0.44 3.35 8.27
N LEU A 224 -0.71 3.84 8.72
CA LEU A 224 -2.02 3.53 8.13
C LEU A 224 -2.63 4.82 7.53
N CYS A 225 -3.14 4.72 6.30
CA CYS A 225 -3.86 5.81 5.64
C CYS A 225 -5.18 5.31 5.05
N LEU A 226 -6.27 6.02 5.35
CA LEU A 226 -7.65 5.65 4.99
C LEU A 226 -8.30 6.73 4.13
N SER A 227 -8.99 6.35 3.05
CA SER A 227 -9.73 7.29 2.20
C SER A 227 -10.97 6.67 1.57
N SER A 228 -12.08 7.40 1.53
CA SER A 228 -13.30 6.94 0.86
C SER A 228 -13.77 5.55 1.31
N THR A 229 -13.69 5.20 2.60
CA THR A 229 -14.10 3.89 3.13
C THR A 229 -15.43 3.95 3.89
N THR A 230 -16.23 2.89 3.82
CA THR A 230 -17.53 2.81 4.51
C THR A 230 -17.60 1.54 5.35
N GLY A 231 -18.00 1.65 6.62
CA GLY A 231 -18.25 0.50 7.50
C GLY A 231 -17.02 -0.39 7.73
N CYS A 232 -15.81 0.15 7.61
CA CYS A 232 -14.57 -0.62 7.70
C CYS A 232 -14.06 -0.70 9.14
N THR A 233 -13.49 -1.84 9.53
CA THR A 233 -12.88 -2.07 10.85
C THR A 233 -11.38 -2.37 10.72
N PHE A 234 -10.55 -1.64 11.46
CA PHE A 234 -9.10 -1.76 11.42
C PHE A 234 -8.58 -2.17 12.80
N TYR A 235 -7.90 -3.31 12.85
CA TYR A 235 -7.24 -3.82 14.05
C TYR A 235 -5.73 -3.68 13.88
N ILE A 236 -5.16 -2.70 14.57
CA ILE A 236 -3.83 -2.20 14.21
C ILE A 236 -2.89 -2.07 15.40
N LEU A 237 -1.60 -2.26 15.10
CA LEU A 237 -0.48 -1.89 15.93
C LEU A 237 0.40 -0.99 15.06
N THR A 238 0.59 0.25 15.48
CA THR A 238 1.32 1.25 14.69
C THR A 238 2.08 2.23 15.57
N PRO A 239 3.36 2.51 15.28
CA PRO A 239 4.15 3.51 15.98
C PRO A 239 3.83 4.94 15.54
N THR A 240 2.93 5.14 14.59
CA THR A 240 2.44 6.47 14.16
C THR A 240 0.92 6.56 14.23
N GLU A 241 0.42 7.78 14.37
CA GLU A 241 -1.00 8.10 14.29
C GLU A 241 -1.61 7.70 12.93
N PRO A 242 -2.72 6.92 12.91
CA PRO A 242 -3.43 6.61 11.68
C PRO A 242 -3.99 7.87 11.01
N VAL A 243 -3.82 7.98 9.69
CA VAL A 243 -4.30 9.15 8.92
C VAL A 243 -5.64 8.83 8.27
N ILE A 244 -6.65 9.64 8.54
CA ILE A 244 -7.99 9.53 7.96
C ILE A 244 -8.21 10.72 7.02
N LEU A 245 -8.29 10.45 5.73
CA LEU A 245 -8.56 11.42 4.67
C LEU A 245 -10.08 11.57 4.44
N SER A 246 -10.46 12.31 3.39
CA SER A 246 -11.87 12.58 3.07
C SER A 246 -12.65 11.35 2.59
N GLY A 247 -13.98 11.42 2.78
CA GLY A 247 -14.96 10.45 2.26
C GLY A 247 -15.12 9.18 3.10
N ASN A 248 -14.59 9.13 4.32
CA ASN A 248 -14.74 7.98 5.21
C ASN A 248 -16.05 8.06 6.03
N GLN A 249 -16.70 6.91 6.26
CA GLN A 249 -17.92 6.77 7.05
C GLN A 249 -17.89 5.50 7.90
N ALA A 250 -18.32 5.61 9.17
CA ALA A 250 -18.43 4.49 10.10
C ALA A 250 -17.13 3.65 10.23
N VAL A 251 -15.97 4.31 10.26
CA VAL A 251 -14.68 3.66 10.49
C VAL A 251 -14.57 3.23 11.95
N SER A 252 -14.19 1.98 12.21
CA SER A 252 -13.93 1.49 13.57
C SER A 252 -12.46 1.13 13.73
N LEU A 253 -11.78 1.70 14.73
CA LEU A 253 -10.39 1.40 15.07
C LEU A 253 -10.33 0.55 16.35
N ALA A 254 -9.46 -0.46 16.37
CA ALA A 254 -9.31 -1.40 17.46
C ALA A 254 -7.83 -1.80 17.63
N PRO A 255 -7.42 -2.25 18.82
CA PRO A 255 -6.07 -2.76 19.00
C PRO A 255 -5.87 -4.03 18.18
N PHE A 256 -4.65 -4.27 17.72
CA PHE A 256 -4.25 -5.54 17.12
C PHE A 256 -4.53 -6.70 18.09
N HIS A 257 -5.04 -7.83 17.59
CA HIS A 257 -5.74 -8.83 18.43
C HIS A 257 -5.55 -10.27 17.97
N THR A 258 -4.45 -10.54 17.26
CA THR A 258 -4.13 -11.87 16.75
C THR A 258 -2.64 -12.10 16.82
N HIS A 259 -2.21 -13.34 16.61
CA HIS A 259 -0.81 -13.69 16.41
C HIS A 259 -0.72 -14.86 15.44
N TYR A 260 0.45 -15.02 14.82
CA TYR A 260 0.84 -16.25 14.17
C TYR A 260 2.29 -16.56 14.56
N PRO A 261 2.73 -17.83 14.49
CA PRO A 261 3.99 -18.27 15.08
C PRO A 261 5.25 -17.48 14.68
N LEU A 262 5.31 -16.94 13.45
CA LEU A 262 6.45 -16.15 12.93
C LEU A 262 6.29 -14.63 13.11
N LEU A 263 5.27 -14.16 13.84
CA LEU A 263 4.90 -12.75 13.84
C LEU A 263 5.99 -11.85 14.43
N GLU A 264 6.57 -12.20 15.58
CA GLU A 264 7.60 -11.37 16.22
C GLU A 264 8.89 -11.32 15.40
N ASP A 265 9.29 -12.43 14.79
CA ASP A 265 10.42 -12.47 13.86
C ASP A 265 10.19 -11.57 12.65
N HIS A 266 8.98 -11.64 12.07
CA HIS A 266 8.62 -10.76 10.96
C HIS A 266 8.57 -9.28 11.38
N MET A 267 8.15 -8.97 12.61
CA MET A 267 8.17 -7.61 13.16
C MET A 267 9.60 -7.10 13.30
N ALA A 268 10.50 -7.93 13.84
CA ALA A 268 11.92 -7.62 13.96
C ALA A 268 12.57 -7.38 12.58
N GLN A 269 12.27 -8.22 11.58
CA GLN A 269 12.79 -8.07 10.21
C GLN A 269 12.42 -6.74 9.55
N VAL A 270 11.21 -6.22 9.82
CA VAL A 270 10.77 -4.92 9.27
C VAL A 270 11.07 -3.73 10.17
N GLY A 271 11.67 -3.95 11.35
CA GLY A 271 11.99 -2.91 12.31
C GLY A 271 10.77 -2.33 13.03
N LEU A 272 9.73 -3.14 13.26
CA LEU A 272 8.56 -2.74 14.03
C LEU A 272 8.62 -3.34 15.44
N ALA A 273 8.29 -2.50 16.43
CA ALA A 273 8.20 -2.88 17.83
C ALA A 273 6.74 -2.79 18.31
N THR A 274 6.48 -3.30 19.51
CA THR A 274 5.16 -3.23 20.16
C THR A 274 4.84 -1.86 20.74
N LEU A 275 5.87 -1.04 20.98
CA LEU A 275 5.78 0.33 21.47
C LEU A 275 6.70 1.25 20.66
N PRO A 276 6.30 2.52 20.40
CA PRO A 276 5.02 3.12 20.77
C PRO A 276 3.85 2.54 19.95
N ASN A 277 2.61 2.71 20.43
CA ASN A 277 1.41 2.22 19.76
C ASN A 277 0.28 3.25 19.80
N TYR A 278 0.02 3.92 18.67
CA TYR A 278 -0.95 5.02 18.52
C TYR A 278 -2.21 4.63 17.76
N TRP A 279 -2.59 3.35 17.81
CA TRP A 279 -3.76 2.81 17.10
C TRP A 279 -5.08 3.55 17.39
N ASP A 280 -5.21 4.16 18.56
CA ASP A 280 -6.40 4.87 19.06
C ASP A 280 -6.37 6.38 18.86
N SER A 281 -5.28 6.92 18.31
CA SER A 281 -5.03 8.36 18.16
C SER A 281 -4.92 8.73 16.68
N PRO A 282 -6.02 8.69 15.89
CA PRO A 282 -5.96 9.03 14.47
C PRO A 282 -5.99 10.55 14.22
N VAL A 283 -5.34 10.97 13.14
CA VAL A 283 -5.37 12.34 12.63
C VAL A 283 -6.35 12.44 11.46
N LEU A 284 -7.31 13.35 11.56
CA LEU A 284 -8.27 13.67 10.51
C LEU A 284 -7.73 14.79 9.61
N LEU A 285 -7.56 14.51 8.32
CA LEU A 285 -7.17 15.49 7.29
C LEU A 285 -8.33 15.76 6.31
N CYS A 286 -9.52 16.03 6.85
CA CYS A 286 -10.72 16.39 6.08
C CYS A 286 -10.93 17.91 6.12
N LYS A 287 -11.13 18.55 4.96
CA LYS A 287 -11.41 19.99 4.87
C LYS A 287 -12.90 20.35 4.82
N GLU A 288 -13.83 19.40 4.97
CA GLU A 288 -15.26 19.68 4.76
C GLU A 288 -16.16 18.95 5.78
N SER A 289 -17.08 19.73 6.36
CA SER A 289 -18.20 19.40 7.26
C SER A 289 -17.91 18.86 8.66
N GLU A 290 -18.61 19.45 9.64
CA GLU A 290 -18.60 19.19 11.09
C GLU A 290 -19.10 17.80 11.52
N ASP A 291 -18.99 16.78 10.66
CA ASP A 291 -19.39 15.42 11.01
C ASP A 291 -18.33 14.79 11.93
N THR A 292 -18.48 15.04 13.23
CA THR A 292 -17.71 14.47 14.34
C THR A 292 -17.75 12.93 14.46
N SER A 293 -18.31 12.20 13.49
CA SER A 293 -18.55 10.74 13.55
C SER A 293 -17.89 9.93 12.42
N VAL A 294 -16.86 10.47 11.76
CA VAL A 294 -16.12 9.75 10.70
C VAL A 294 -15.56 8.41 11.20
N PHE A 295 -15.03 8.39 12.43
CA PHE A 295 -14.48 7.20 13.06
C PHE A 295 -14.95 7.05 14.50
N ARG A 296 -14.82 5.83 15.02
CA ARG A 296 -15.00 5.49 16.43
C ARG A 296 -13.96 4.45 16.85
N LEU A 297 -13.65 4.40 18.14
CA LEU A 297 -12.98 3.23 18.70
C LEU A 297 -13.99 2.09 18.84
N LEU A 298 -13.57 0.87 18.51
CA LEU A 298 -14.43 -0.30 18.62
C LEU A 298 -14.78 -0.52 20.10
N PRO A 299 -16.06 -0.57 20.49
CA PRO A 299 -16.41 -0.83 21.88
C PRO A 299 -15.80 -2.16 22.36
N PRO A 300 -15.27 -2.25 23.60
CA PRO A 300 -14.75 -3.51 24.14
C PRO A 300 -15.80 -4.64 24.13
N SER A 301 -17.10 -4.31 24.20
CA SER A 301 -18.20 -5.27 24.05
C SER A 301 -18.28 -5.93 22.68
N ASP A 302 -17.73 -5.30 21.65
CA ASP A 302 -17.82 -5.77 20.27
C ASP A 302 -16.49 -6.39 19.80
N PHE A 303 -15.50 -6.41 20.69
CA PHE A 303 -14.16 -6.92 20.45
C PHE A 303 -14.06 -8.41 20.73
N TYR A 304 -13.51 -9.19 19.82
CA TYR A 304 -13.31 -10.65 19.95
C TYR A 304 -11.88 -10.99 19.53
N THR A 305 -11.34 -12.09 20.06
CA THR A 305 -10.06 -12.64 19.60
C THR A 305 -10.19 -13.19 18.18
N PHE A 306 -9.12 -13.06 17.38
CA PHE A 306 -9.07 -13.63 16.04
C PHE A 306 -7.97 -14.69 15.97
N VAL A 307 -8.36 -15.89 15.55
CA VAL A 307 -7.47 -17.05 15.44
C VAL A 307 -7.08 -17.24 13.99
N ILE A 308 -5.79 -17.41 13.75
CA ILE A 308 -5.25 -17.75 12.43
C ILE A 308 -5.48 -19.24 12.20
N PRO A 309 -6.28 -19.65 11.19
CA PRO A 309 -6.72 -21.03 11.03
C PRO A 309 -5.68 -21.90 10.29
N PHE A 310 -4.39 -21.65 10.48
CA PHE A 310 -3.30 -22.36 9.80
C PHE A 310 -2.25 -22.82 10.80
N GLU A 311 -1.80 -24.06 10.64
CA GLU A 311 -0.64 -24.58 11.37
C GLU A 311 0.63 -24.00 10.75
N MET A 312 1.50 -23.45 11.59
CA MET A 312 2.78 -22.86 11.23
C MET A 312 3.78 -23.15 12.36
N GLU A 313 5.06 -23.23 12.02
CA GLU A 313 6.13 -23.31 13.02
C GLU A 313 6.60 -21.90 13.39
N GLY A 314 6.96 -21.69 14.66
CA GLY A 314 7.47 -20.43 15.20
C GLY A 314 7.18 -20.29 16.70
N ASP A 315 7.75 -19.25 17.31
CA ASP A 315 7.81 -19.10 18.77
C ASP A 315 6.71 -18.17 19.35
N THR A 316 6.06 -17.36 18.52
CA THR A 316 5.04 -16.43 18.99
C THR A 316 3.73 -17.14 19.34
N THR A 317 3.36 -17.14 20.63
CA THR A 317 2.14 -17.78 21.16
C THR A 317 1.07 -16.82 21.65
N GLU A 318 1.35 -15.52 21.63
CA GLU A 318 0.43 -14.49 22.11
C GLU A 318 0.48 -13.22 21.25
N THR A 319 -0.51 -12.35 21.43
CA THR A 319 -0.58 -11.07 20.69
C THR A 319 0.57 -10.17 21.14
N PRO A 320 1.50 -9.77 20.26
CA PRO A 320 2.62 -8.92 20.63
C PRO A 320 2.15 -7.58 21.21
N GLY A 321 2.73 -7.20 22.35
CA GLY A 321 2.38 -5.96 23.06
C GLY A 321 1.12 -6.06 23.92
N GLY A 322 0.44 -7.20 23.91
CA GLY A 322 -0.78 -7.42 24.68
C GLY A 322 -1.95 -6.55 24.22
N LEU A 323 -3.00 -6.51 25.04
CA LEU A 323 -4.20 -5.73 24.78
C LEU A 323 -4.38 -4.65 25.85
N PRO A 324 -4.98 -3.49 25.52
CA PRO A 324 -5.33 -2.52 26.52
C PRO A 324 -6.31 -3.11 27.55
N HIS A 325 -6.18 -2.71 28.81
CA HIS A 325 -6.88 -3.30 29.96
C HIS A 325 -8.41 -3.41 29.76
N ALA A 326 -9.04 -2.41 29.13
CA ALA A 326 -10.48 -2.42 28.86
C ALA A 326 -10.91 -3.60 27.95
N TYR A 327 -10.13 -3.89 26.91
CA TYR A 327 -10.39 -5.00 25.99
C TYR A 327 -10.02 -6.33 26.63
N GLN A 328 -8.88 -6.40 27.32
CA GLN A 328 -8.44 -7.60 28.02
C GLN A 328 -9.46 -8.06 29.06
N LYS A 329 -10.00 -7.14 29.87
CA LYS A 329 -11.03 -7.44 30.87
C LYS A 329 -12.27 -8.09 30.28
N VAL A 330 -12.77 -7.61 29.13
CA VAL A 330 -13.96 -8.18 28.48
C VAL A 330 -13.67 -9.58 27.95
N LEU A 331 -12.47 -9.82 27.40
CA LEU A 331 -12.08 -11.16 26.97
C LEU A 331 -11.97 -12.14 28.15
N SER A 332 -11.33 -11.74 29.26
CA SER A 332 -11.26 -12.57 30.46
C SER A 332 -12.64 -12.91 31.02
N GLN A 333 -13.54 -11.93 31.10
CA GLN A 333 -14.93 -12.16 31.55
C GLN A 333 -15.69 -13.13 30.64
N ARG A 334 -15.42 -13.13 29.34
CA ARG A 334 -16.01 -14.09 28.41
C ARG A 334 -15.43 -15.47 28.59
N GLU A 335 -14.12 -15.58 28.74
CA GLU A 335 -13.43 -16.84 29.00
C GLU A 335 -13.92 -17.50 30.29
N GLU A 336 -14.05 -16.73 31.37
CA GLU A 336 -14.63 -17.20 32.64
C GLU A 336 -16.06 -17.74 32.46
N LYS A 337 -16.90 -17.04 31.68
CA LYS A 337 -18.27 -17.50 31.37
C LYS A 337 -18.26 -18.80 30.56
N ILE A 338 -17.37 -18.92 29.57
CA ILE A 338 -17.22 -20.13 28.76
C ILE A 338 -16.76 -21.29 29.64
N GLN A 339 -15.76 -21.10 30.49
CA GLN A 339 -15.27 -22.13 31.40
C GLN A 339 -16.32 -22.54 32.45
N SER A 340 -17.07 -21.58 32.99
CA SER A 340 -18.19 -21.86 33.87
C SER A 340 -19.25 -22.68 33.16
N TRP A 341 -19.61 -22.33 31.91
CA TRP A 341 -20.57 -23.08 31.11
C TRP A 341 -20.08 -24.50 30.80
N GLN A 342 -18.81 -24.66 30.41
CA GLN A 342 -18.19 -25.97 30.16
C GLN A 342 -18.22 -26.86 31.41
N ARG A 343 -17.93 -26.30 32.60
CA ARG A 343 -18.08 -27.01 33.88
C ARG A 343 -19.53 -27.46 34.10
N THR A 344 -20.50 -26.57 33.95
CA THR A 344 -21.92 -26.90 34.08
C THR A 344 -22.36 -28.00 33.09
N VAL A 345 -21.90 -27.97 31.84
CA VAL A 345 -22.20 -28.98 30.82
C VAL A 345 -21.60 -30.34 31.18
N LYS A 346 -20.37 -30.35 31.70
CA LYS A 346 -19.70 -31.56 32.18
C LYS A 346 -20.43 -32.15 33.39
N ASP A 347 -20.78 -31.31 34.35
CA ASP A 347 -21.49 -31.71 35.57
C ASP A 347 -22.91 -32.21 35.28
N ALA A 348 -23.57 -31.65 34.26
CA ALA A 348 -24.89 -32.08 33.81
C ALA A 348 -24.88 -33.36 32.96
N GLY A 349 -23.70 -33.95 32.69
CA GLY A 349 -23.59 -35.16 31.86
C GLY A 349 -24.04 -34.96 30.41
N LEU A 350 -24.04 -33.72 29.92
CA LEU A 350 -24.47 -33.36 28.56
C LEU A 350 -23.34 -33.52 27.53
N THR A 351 -22.15 -33.93 27.97
CA THR A 351 -21.05 -34.37 27.10
C THR A 351 -21.28 -35.84 26.78
N ARG A 352 -21.76 -36.13 25.57
CA ARG A 352 -21.84 -37.50 25.03
C ARG A 352 -20.49 -37.97 24.51
#